data_AF-A0A7W0XK95-F1
#
_entry.id   AF-A0A7W0XK95-F1
#
_cell.length_a   1.000
_cell.length_b   1.000
_cell.length_c   1.000
_cell.angle_alpha   90.00
_cell.angle_beta   90.00
_cell.angle_gamma   90.00
#
_symmetry.space_group_name_H-M   'P 1'
#
loop_
_entity.id
_entity.type
_entity.pdbx_description
1 polymer ?
#
loop_
_entity_poly.entity_id
_entity_poly.type
_entity_poly.pdbx_seq_one_letter_code
_entity_poly.pdbx_strand_id
1 'polypeptide(L)'
;FRERWFNFPAILFAAPVPLLVVLLAWRFRRALDRREDLMPFLCALGLFFLSYTGLGISMWPLMVPPDVTIWEAAAPPSTQLFLLVGAAILIPMILAYTAYVYWLFRGKVTAESGYH
;
A
#
# COMPACT_ATOMS: atom_id res chain seq x y z
N PHE A 1 -2.14 15.70 -18.30
CA PHE A 1 -2.68 14.88 -17.20
C PHE A 1 -4.17 14.56 -17.35
N ARG A 2 -5.08 15.54 -17.39
CA ARG A 2 -6.54 15.29 -17.50
C ARG A 2 -6.94 14.51 -18.75
N GLU A 3 -6.43 14.88 -19.92
CA GLU A 3 -6.76 14.19 -21.18
C GLU A 3 -6.27 12.73 -21.24
N ARG A 4 -5.23 12.38 -20.46
CA ARG A 4 -4.67 11.03 -20.50
C ARG A 4 -5.53 9.99 -19.79
N TRP A 5 -6.19 10.37 -18.69
CA TRP A 5 -6.94 9.45 -17.84
C TRP A 5 -8.46 9.53 -18.04
N PHE A 6 -8.96 10.68 -18.51
CA PHE A 6 -10.39 10.89 -18.72
C PHE A 6 -10.85 10.61 -20.16
N ASN A 7 -9.93 10.26 -21.07
CA ASN A 7 -10.27 9.82 -22.42
C ASN A 7 -10.55 8.31 -22.48
N PHE A 8 -11.45 7.90 -23.36
CA PHE A 8 -11.72 6.49 -23.65
C PHE A 8 -10.59 5.94 -24.54
N PRO A 9 -10.01 4.75 -24.26
CA PRO A 9 -10.38 3.75 -23.25
C PRO A 9 -9.59 3.85 -21.93
N ALA A 10 -8.68 4.82 -21.78
CA ALA A 10 -7.83 4.95 -20.58
C ALA A 10 -8.63 5.08 -19.27
N ILE A 11 -9.84 5.64 -19.34
CA ILE A 11 -10.76 5.73 -18.21
C ILE A 11 -11.18 4.36 -17.65
N LEU A 12 -11.26 3.31 -18.49
CA LEU A 12 -11.56 1.94 -18.04
C LEU A 12 -10.44 1.35 -17.19
N PHE A 13 -9.19 1.74 -17.45
CA PHE A 13 -8.05 1.32 -16.64
C PHE A 13 -7.91 2.15 -15.36
N ALA A 14 -8.36 3.40 -15.37
CA ALA A 14 -8.35 4.27 -14.20
C ALA A 14 -9.53 4.00 -13.24
N ALA A 15 -10.70 3.62 -13.76
CA ALA A 15 -11.94 3.45 -13.01
C ALA A 15 -11.93 2.40 -11.87
N PRO A 16 -11.17 1.28 -11.93
CA PRO A 16 -11.10 0.32 -10.84
C PRO A 16 -10.57 0.94 -9.54
N VAL A 17 -9.61 1.87 -9.62
CA VAL A 17 -8.98 2.49 -8.44
C VAL A 17 -9.99 3.28 -7.59
N PRO A 18 -10.71 4.30 -8.11
CA PRO A 18 -11.69 5.05 -7.32
C PRO A 18 -12.84 4.16 -6.85
N LEU A 19 -13.24 3.15 -7.64
CA LEU A 19 -14.30 2.22 -7.25
C LEU A 19 -13.88 1.36 -6.05
N LEU A 20 -12.65 0.85 -6.04
CA LEU A 20 -12.08 0.13 -4.90
C LEU A 20 -11.88 1.04 -3.68
N VAL A 21 -11.50 2.31 -3.88
CA VAL A 21 -11.40 3.28 -2.78
C VAL A 21 -12.76 3.50 -2.11
N VAL A 22 -13.82 3.72 -2.89
CA VAL A 22 -15.18 3.88 -2.36
C VAL A 22 -15.63 2.62 -1.62
N LEU A 23 -15.36 1.43 -2.18
CA LEU A 23 -15.70 0.16 -1.56
C LEU A 23 -14.99 -0.03 -0.20
N LEU A 24 -13.68 0.22 -0.15
CA LEU A 24 -12.89 0.10 1.09
C LEU A 24 -13.30 1.14 2.13
N ALA A 25 -13.55 2.39 1.72
CA ALA A 25 -14.02 3.43 2.62
C ALA A 25 -15.40 3.09 3.22
N TRP A 26 -16.31 2.55 2.39
CA TRP A 26 -17.60 2.07 2.87
C TRP A 26 -17.45 0.89 3.83
N ARG A 27 -16.59 -0.09 3.52
CA ARG A 27 -16.37 -1.27 4.37
C ARG A 27 -15.67 -0.89 5.68
N PHE A 28 -14.75 0.07 5.66
CA PHE A 28 -14.09 0.64 6.83
C PHE A 28 -15.11 1.26 7.78
N ARG A 29 -16.00 2.13 7.28
CA ARG A 29 -17.08 2.72 8.08
C ARG A 29 -17.96 1.65 8.73
N ARG A 30 -18.41 0.68 7.92
CA ARG A 30 -19.24 -0.43 8.41
C ARG A 30 -18.53 -1.31 9.44
N ALA A 31 -17.22 -1.48 9.32
CA ALA A 31 -16.41 -2.24 10.27
C ALA A 31 -16.32 -1.52 11.63
N LEU A 32 -16.21 -0.18 11.62
CA LEU A 32 -16.25 0.64 12.84
C LEU A 32 -17.62 0.56 13.51
N ASP A 33 -18.70 0.71 12.75
CA ASP A 33 -20.08 0.60 13.27
C ASP A 33 -20.34 -0.77 13.92
N ARG A 34 -19.75 -1.83 13.36
CA ARG A 34 -19.84 -3.21 13.85
C ARG A 34 -18.83 -3.57 14.93
N ARG A 35 -17.95 -2.64 15.32
CA ARG A 35 -16.84 -2.87 16.26
C ARG A 35 -16.00 -4.10 15.92
N GLU A 36 -15.72 -4.29 14.63
CA GLU A 36 -14.84 -5.35 14.15
C GLU A 36 -13.38 -5.01 14.52
N ASP A 37 -12.63 -5.95 15.09
CA ASP A 37 -11.25 -5.69 15.54
C ASP A 37 -10.24 -5.59 14.39
N LEU A 38 -10.30 -6.51 13.42
CA LEU A 38 -9.28 -6.65 12.35
C LEU A 38 -9.62 -5.86 11.08
N MET A 39 -10.90 -5.76 10.75
CA MET A 39 -11.33 -5.27 9.45
C MET A 39 -11.05 -3.79 9.19
N PRO A 40 -11.18 -2.86 10.17
CA PRO A 40 -10.79 -1.47 9.96
C PRO A 40 -9.31 -1.36 9.59
N PHE A 41 -8.44 -2.15 10.23
CA PHE A 41 -7.01 -2.19 9.91
C PHE A 41 -6.74 -2.66 8.47
N LEU A 42 -7.36 -3.77 8.05
CA LEU A 42 -7.21 -4.28 6.67
C LEU A 42 -7.74 -3.29 5.63
N CYS A 43 -8.86 -2.61 5.90
CA CYS A 43 -9.39 -1.60 5.00
C CYS A 43 -8.47 -0.37 4.91
N ALA A 44 -7.90 0.07 6.03
CA ALA A 44 -6.92 1.16 6.03
C ALA A 44 -5.66 0.79 5.24
N LEU A 45 -5.14 -0.43 5.42
CA LEU A 45 -4.01 -0.95 4.65
C LEU A 45 -4.31 -0.96 3.14
N GLY A 46 -5.50 -1.41 2.75
CA GLY A 46 -5.95 -1.40 1.36
C GLY A 46 -6.10 0.01 0.78
N LEU A 47 -6.60 0.97 1.56
CA LEU A 47 -6.70 2.38 1.14
C LEU A 47 -5.32 3.01 0.93
N PHE A 48 -4.37 2.74 1.83
CA PHE A 48 -2.98 3.16 1.67
C PHE A 48 -2.36 2.56 0.41
N PHE A 49 -2.52 1.25 0.21
CA PHE A 49 -2.02 0.55 -0.97
C PHE A 49 -2.60 1.13 -2.28
N LEU A 50 -3.91 1.37 -2.34
CA LEU A 50 -4.56 2.00 -3.51
C LEU A 50 -4.05 3.42 -3.75
N SER A 51 -3.81 4.19 -2.69
CA SER A 51 -3.30 5.56 -2.80
C SER A 51 -1.90 5.60 -3.42
N TYR A 52 -0.99 4.73 -2.96
CA TYR A 52 0.36 4.60 -3.54
C TYR A 52 0.32 4.06 -4.97
N THR A 53 -0.56 3.09 -5.25
CA THR A 53 -0.75 2.56 -6.61
C THR A 53 -1.26 3.66 -7.55
N GLY A 54 -2.25 4.45 -7.13
CA GLY A 54 -2.77 5.59 -7.90
C GLY A 54 -1.71 6.65 -8.18
N LEU A 55 -0.83 6.92 -7.21
CA LEU A 55 0.33 7.80 -7.40
C LEU A 55 1.31 7.23 -8.44
N GLY A 56 1.67 5.95 -8.32
CA GLY A 56 2.57 5.27 -9.28
C GLY A 56 2.02 5.27 -10.71
N ILE A 57 0.74 4.93 -10.87
CA ILE A 57 0.03 4.98 -12.16
C ILE A 57 0.04 6.40 -12.73
N SER A 58 -0.19 7.41 -11.89
CA SER A 58 -0.22 8.82 -12.31
C SER A 58 1.13 9.30 -12.82
N MET A 59 2.23 8.87 -12.20
CA MET A 59 3.58 9.27 -12.60
C MET A 59 4.08 8.49 -13.82
N TRP A 60 3.66 7.25 -14.03
CA TRP A 60 4.10 6.41 -15.15
C TRP A 60 3.99 7.10 -16.54
N PRO A 61 5.01 7.06 -17.41
CA PRO A 61 6.34 6.46 -17.26
C PRO A 61 7.41 7.45 -16.75
N LEU A 62 7.00 8.61 -16.26
CA LEU A 62 7.90 9.66 -15.78
C LEU A 62 8.17 9.46 -14.28
N MET A 63 9.41 9.24 -13.91
CA MET A 63 9.79 9.17 -12.50
C MET A 63 9.92 10.57 -11.89
N VAL A 64 10.42 11.54 -12.66
CA VAL A 64 10.45 12.97 -12.28
C VAL A 64 9.99 13.81 -13.47
N PRO A 65 8.74 14.30 -13.47
CA PRO A 65 8.23 15.14 -14.54
C PRO A 65 8.98 16.48 -14.66
N PRO A 66 9.10 17.06 -15.87
CA PRO A 66 8.55 16.56 -17.13
C PRO A 66 9.48 15.60 -17.91
N ASP A 67 10.76 15.54 -17.58
CA ASP A 67 11.77 15.03 -18.52
C ASP A 67 12.37 13.67 -18.15
N VAL A 68 12.32 13.23 -16.89
CA VAL A 68 13.03 12.02 -16.45
C VAL A 68 12.09 10.81 -16.45
N THR A 69 12.34 9.89 -17.37
CA THR A 69 11.62 8.61 -17.47
C THR A 69 12.14 7.57 -16.47
N ILE A 70 11.35 6.53 -16.22
CA ILE A 70 11.78 5.39 -15.38
C ILE A 70 13.06 4.70 -15.88
N TRP A 71 13.33 4.78 -17.18
CA TRP A 71 14.47 4.12 -17.81
C TRP A 71 15.75 4.95 -17.65
N GLU A 72 15.63 6.27 -17.73
CA GLU A 72 16.75 7.20 -17.51
C GLU A 72 17.10 7.31 -16.01
N ALA A 73 16.10 7.18 -15.14
CA ALA A 73 16.31 7.12 -13.70
C ALA A 73 16.83 5.76 -13.22
N ALA A 74 16.89 4.74 -14.08
CA ALA A 74 17.30 3.40 -13.69
C ALA A 74 18.80 3.33 -13.37
N ALA A 75 19.13 2.67 -12.27
CA ALA A 75 20.51 2.36 -11.92
C ALA A 75 21.11 1.32 -12.89
N PRO A 76 22.45 1.21 -12.98
CA PRO A 76 23.09 0.13 -13.73
C PRO A 76 22.58 -1.26 -13.32
N PRO A 77 22.47 -2.23 -14.26
CA PRO A 77 21.86 -3.54 -13.99
C PRO A 77 22.50 -4.29 -12.82
N SER A 78 23.81 -4.18 -12.63
CA SER A 78 24.53 -4.83 -11.52
C SER A 78 24.12 -4.28 -10.16
N THR A 79 23.96 -2.96 -10.03
CA THR A 79 23.46 -2.30 -8.82
C THR A 79 22.00 -2.66 -8.55
N GLN A 80 21.17 -2.67 -9.59
CA GLN A 80 19.76 -3.04 -9.44
C GLN A 80 19.58 -4.50 -9.02
N LEU A 81 20.38 -5.42 -9.56
CA LEU A 81 20.37 -6.83 -9.16
C LEU A 81 20.82 -6.99 -7.70
N PHE A 82 21.87 -6.28 -7.28
CA PHE A 82 22.32 -6.29 -5.88
C PHE A 82 21.22 -5.81 -4.92
N LEU A 83 20.56 -4.69 -5.25
CA LEU A 83 19.43 -4.18 -4.47
C LEU A 83 18.25 -5.15 -4.46
N LEU A 84 17.95 -5.81 -5.58
CA LEU A 84 16.87 -6.78 -5.68
C LEU A 84 17.12 -7.98 -4.77
N VAL A 85 18.33 -8.53 -4.75
CA VAL A 85 18.69 -9.65 -3.86
C VAL A 85 18.59 -9.21 -2.40
N GLY A 86 19.11 -8.02 -2.06
CA GLY A 86 18.98 -7.45 -0.72
C GLY A 86 17.52 -7.29 -0.30
N ALA A 87 16.68 -6.69 -1.15
CA ALA A 87 15.26 -6.50 -0.88
C ALA A 87 14.49 -7.83 -0.76
N ALA A 88 14.80 -8.81 -1.61
CA ALA A 88 14.17 -10.13 -1.61
C ALA A 88 14.42 -10.91 -0.31
N ILE A 89 15.53 -10.64 0.39
CA ILE A 89 15.84 -11.26 1.69
C ILE A 89 15.32 -10.38 2.84
N LEU A 90 15.60 -9.08 2.79
CA LEU A 90 15.29 -8.16 3.88
C LEU A 90 13.79 -7.94 4.05
N ILE A 91 13.02 -7.79 2.96
CA ILE A 91 11.57 -7.55 3.05
C ILE A 91 10.87 -8.73 3.75
N PRO A 92 11.05 -10.00 3.35
CA PRO A 92 10.44 -11.12 4.07
C PRO A 92 10.88 -11.20 5.54
N MET A 93 12.16 -10.92 5.83
CA MET A 93 12.66 -10.91 7.20
C MET A 93 11.98 -9.85 8.07
N ILE A 94 11.85 -8.61 7.56
CA ILE A 94 11.16 -7.51 8.26
C ILE A 94 9.69 -7.86 8.49
N LEU A 95 9.01 -8.42 7.48
CA LEU A 95 7.62 -8.83 7.58
C LEU A 95 7.44 -9.97 8.59
N ALA A 96 8.32 -10.97 8.58
CA ALA A 96 8.31 -12.07 9.54
C ALA A 96 8.52 -11.58 10.98
N TYR A 97 9.50 -10.70 11.20
CA TYR A 97 9.74 -10.09 12.50
C TYR A 97 8.54 -9.27 12.97
N THR A 98 7.99 -8.44 12.09
CA THR A 98 6.82 -7.61 12.41
C THR A 98 5.62 -8.50 12.77
N ALA A 99 5.33 -9.52 11.96
CA ALA A 99 4.27 -10.49 12.25
C ALA A 99 4.51 -11.23 13.58
N TYR A 100 5.75 -11.61 13.87
CA TYR A 100 6.12 -12.24 15.14
C TYR A 100 5.88 -11.31 16.33
N VAL A 101 6.26 -10.03 16.24
CA VAL A 101 6.01 -9.02 17.27
C VAL A 101 4.51 -8.86 17.52
N TYR A 102 3.70 -8.72 16.46
CA TYR A 102 2.24 -8.66 16.61
C TYR A 102 1.67 -9.94 17.24
N TRP A 103 2.21 -11.11 16.89
CA TRP A 103 1.79 -12.38 17.48
C TRP A 103 2.18 -12.47 18.97
N LEU A 104 3.37 -12.03 19.33
CA LEU A 104 3.88 -12.04 20.70
C LEU A 104 3.06 -11.09 21.60
N PHE A 105 2.72 -9.90 21.10
CA PHE A 105 1.97 -8.87 21.82
C PHE A 105 0.46 -8.90 21.58
N ARG A 106 -0.09 -9.97 21.02
CA ARG A 106 -1.55 -10.09 20.79
C ARG A 106 -2.40 -10.22 22.07
N GLY A 107 -1.74 -10.36 23.23
CA GLY A 107 -2.41 -10.43 24.52
C GLY A 107 -3.19 -9.14 24.78
N LYS A 108 -4.49 -9.26 25.05
CA LYS A 108 -5.32 -8.12 25.47
C LYS A 108 -4.84 -7.69 26.85
N VAL A 109 -4.37 -6.44 26.98
CA VAL A 109 -4.00 -5.87 28.29
C VAL A 109 -5.30 -5.62 29.05
N THR A 110 -5.58 -6.44 30.07
CA THR A 110 -6.71 -6.25 30.97
C THR A 110 -6.34 -5.23 32.04
N ALA A 111 -7.24 -4.32 32.42
CA ALA A 111 -6.97 -3.25 33.39
C ALA A 111 -6.49 -3.74 34.78
N GLU A 112 -6.64 -5.02 35.10
CA GLU A 112 -6.17 -5.64 36.35
C GLU A 112 -4.65 -5.93 36.38
N SER A 113 -3.94 -5.87 35.24
CA SER A 113 -2.52 -6.24 35.17
C SER A 113 -1.55 -5.11 35.56
N GLY A 114 -2.05 -4.01 36.16
CA GLY A 114 -1.27 -2.77 36.40
C GLY A 114 -1.32 -2.20 37.82
N TYR A 115 -1.97 -2.85 38.78
CA TYR A 115 -2.04 -2.39 40.17
C TYR A 115 -1.79 -3.53 41.16
N HIS A 116 -0.51 -3.77 41.45
CA HIS A 116 -0.05 -4.40 42.69
C HIS A 116 1.23 -3.69 43.16
#